data_AF-A0A9W8RSP5-F1
#
_entry.id   AF-A0A9W8RSP5-F1
#
_cell.length_a   1.000
_cell.length_b   1.000
_cell.length_c   1.000
_cell.angle_alpha   90.00
_cell.angle_beta   90.00
_cell.angle_gamma   90.00
#
_symmetry.space_group_name_H-M   'P 1'
#
loop_
_entity.id
_entity.type
_entity.pdbx_description
1 polymer ?
#
loop_
_entity_poly.entity_id
_entity_poly.type
_entity_poly.pdbx_seq_one_letter_code
_entity_poly.pdbx_strand_id
1 'polypeptide(L)'
;MAKESGAIIIPQTGSGSVPADLTVYLLASHIRDSLGAGTRQVLSASELAVQPAAGSLDAALSEFDIYSCSQTAKCRKPFALSPVAHVPLARPSHRSSWTSFFGIGYDQQLGALTDFEQSAIDVPLVERSWGLLDDGQFYGPNFQYEELKPVASSWAAFTGHLQAIAPTAEENPDTQSSKSEFYRNTAIAIVDTPDHQRVVAKSGFDGSIYLLTGICLAEAALTLLRGGETHASKFGGGFLTSATLGTAYIERLRNVGVRFDIY
;
A
#
# COMPACT_ATOMS: atom_id res chain seq x y z
N MET A 1 -6.17 -25.56 -7.38
CA MET A 1 -4.95 -25.59 -8.21
C MET A 1 -3.70 -25.03 -7.52
N ALA A 2 -3.58 -23.73 -7.21
CA ALA A 2 -2.35 -23.20 -6.58
C ALA A 2 -2.11 -23.75 -5.15
N LYS A 3 -3.13 -23.69 -4.29
CA LYS A 3 -3.07 -24.26 -2.92
C LYS A 3 -2.84 -25.78 -2.91
N GLU A 4 -3.40 -26.50 -3.88
CA GLU A 4 -3.27 -27.96 -4.00
C GLU A 4 -1.88 -28.39 -4.50
N SER A 5 -1.26 -27.58 -5.37
CA SER A 5 0.07 -27.87 -5.94
C SER A 5 1.23 -27.39 -5.08
N GLY A 6 0.96 -26.62 -4.03
CA GLY A 6 2.00 -25.95 -3.26
C GLY A 6 2.54 -24.67 -3.90
N ALA A 7 2.01 -24.26 -5.06
CA ALA A 7 2.49 -23.09 -5.77
C ALA A 7 2.13 -21.80 -5.01
N ILE A 8 3.16 -21.02 -4.67
CA ILE A 8 3.01 -19.68 -4.08
C ILE A 8 3.01 -18.65 -5.21
N ILE A 9 1.96 -17.84 -5.29
CA ILE A 9 1.79 -16.78 -6.27
C ILE A 9 1.58 -15.48 -5.51
N ILE A 10 2.48 -14.50 -5.69
CA ILE A 10 2.39 -13.20 -5.04
C ILE A 10 2.20 -12.13 -6.13
N PRO A 11 0.95 -11.78 -6.49
CA PRO A 11 0.68 -10.69 -7.42
C PRO A 11 1.20 -9.36 -6.86
N GLN A 12 1.41 -8.38 -7.74
CA GLN A 12 1.82 -7.01 -7.35
C GLN A 12 3.13 -6.96 -6.53
N THR A 13 4.04 -7.91 -6.75
CA THR A 13 5.39 -7.91 -6.18
C THR A 13 6.31 -6.93 -6.93
N GLY A 14 5.92 -5.67 -7.00
CA GLY A 14 6.66 -4.61 -7.67
C GLY A 14 6.73 -3.33 -6.84
N SER A 15 7.42 -2.32 -7.36
CA SER A 15 7.66 -1.05 -6.68
C SER A 15 6.39 -0.29 -6.30
N GLY A 16 5.30 -0.51 -7.04
CA GLY A 16 4.02 0.16 -6.82
C GLY A 16 3.36 -0.22 -5.49
N SER A 17 3.51 -1.47 -5.05
CA SER A 17 2.68 -1.99 -3.94
C SER A 17 3.47 -2.67 -2.81
N VAL A 18 4.67 -3.20 -3.08
CA VAL A 18 5.49 -3.87 -2.05
C VAL A 18 5.86 -2.92 -0.91
N PRO A 19 6.33 -1.68 -1.16
CA PRO A 19 6.69 -0.79 -0.05
C PRO A 19 5.51 -0.41 0.82
N ALA A 20 4.33 -0.16 0.23
CA ALA A 20 3.11 0.15 0.97
C ALA A 20 2.70 -1.05 1.85
N ASP A 21 2.55 -2.23 1.26
CA ASP A 21 2.12 -3.45 1.96
C ASP A 21 3.06 -3.85 3.10
N LEU A 22 4.38 -3.79 2.87
CA LEU A 22 5.38 -4.07 3.90
C LEU A 22 5.45 -3.01 4.99
N THR A 23 5.19 -1.74 4.68
CA THR A 23 5.17 -0.68 5.71
C THR A 23 4.02 -0.89 6.69
N VAL A 24 2.84 -1.27 6.19
CA VAL A 24 1.69 -1.58 7.04
C VAL A 24 1.94 -2.85 7.84
N TYR A 25 2.49 -3.91 7.22
CA TYR A 25 2.91 -5.11 7.96
C TYR A 25 3.89 -4.79 9.09
N LEU A 26 4.89 -3.95 8.81
CA LEU A 26 5.91 -3.55 9.76
C LEU A 26 5.29 -2.81 10.97
N LEU A 27 4.36 -1.88 10.72
CA LEU A 27 3.60 -1.20 11.78
C LEU A 27 2.77 -2.17 12.60
N ALA A 28 2.02 -3.06 11.95
CA ALA A 28 1.16 -4.04 12.63
C ALA A 28 1.98 -5.00 13.50
N SER A 29 3.08 -5.53 12.98
CA SER A 29 4.00 -6.39 13.74
C SER A 29 4.58 -5.64 14.93
N HIS A 30 5.04 -4.40 14.74
CA HIS A 30 5.62 -3.62 15.83
C HIS A 30 4.62 -3.33 16.95
N ILE A 31 3.39 -2.95 16.62
CA ILE A 31 2.32 -2.70 17.60
C ILE A 31 1.98 -3.99 18.35
N ARG A 32 1.81 -5.10 17.63
CA ARG A 32 1.53 -6.42 18.22
C ARG A 32 2.65 -6.84 19.18
N ASP A 33 3.90 -6.76 18.74
CA ASP A 33 5.05 -7.30 19.46
C ASP A 33 5.50 -6.40 20.62
N SER A 34 5.41 -5.08 20.46
CA SER A 34 5.93 -4.10 21.44
C SER A 34 4.86 -3.59 22.40
N LEU A 35 3.60 -3.50 21.95
CA LEU A 35 2.49 -2.92 22.73
C LEU A 35 1.42 -3.97 23.12
N GLY A 36 1.49 -5.19 22.57
CA GLY A 36 0.52 -6.24 22.87
C GLY A 36 -0.91 -5.89 22.43
N ALA A 37 -1.06 -5.01 21.44
CA ALA A 37 -2.34 -4.46 21.00
C ALA A 37 -2.57 -4.68 19.50
N GLY A 38 -3.81 -4.47 19.06
CA GLY A 38 -4.13 -4.40 17.63
C GLY A 38 -3.84 -3.02 17.04
N THR A 39 -3.80 -2.96 15.72
CA THR A 39 -3.77 -1.75 14.89
C THR A 39 -5.18 -1.41 14.47
N ARG A 40 -5.63 -0.21 14.83
CA ARG A 40 -6.96 0.29 14.51
C ARG A 40 -7.03 0.90 13.11
N GLN A 41 -6.07 1.74 12.77
CA GLN A 41 -6.05 2.45 11.50
C GLN A 41 -4.62 2.73 11.08
N VAL A 42 -4.33 2.68 9.79
CA VAL A 42 -3.09 3.18 9.20
C VAL A 42 -3.42 4.20 8.13
N LEU A 43 -2.89 5.41 8.28
CA LEU A 43 -2.92 6.46 7.27
C LEU A 43 -1.52 6.61 6.66
N SER A 44 -1.40 6.36 5.36
CA SER A 44 -0.17 6.51 4.60
C SER A 44 -0.18 7.78 3.75
N ALA A 45 0.87 8.58 3.85
CA ALA A 45 1.19 9.64 2.90
C ALA A 45 2.31 9.15 1.96
N SER A 46 1.94 8.84 0.73
CA SER A 46 2.82 8.27 -0.28
C SER A 46 3.07 9.24 -1.44
N GLU A 47 4.32 9.32 -1.86
CA GLU A 47 4.75 10.08 -3.03
C GLU A 47 5.60 9.16 -3.92
N LEU A 48 5.20 9.08 -5.18
CA LEU A 48 5.89 8.31 -6.20
C LEU A 48 6.24 9.25 -7.35
N ALA A 49 7.53 9.37 -7.64
CA ALA A 49 8.05 10.08 -8.79
C ALA A 49 8.67 9.07 -9.76
N VAL A 50 8.01 8.89 -10.91
CA VAL A 50 8.43 8.00 -11.99
C VAL A 50 8.71 8.84 -13.22
N GLN A 51 9.72 8.47 -14.00
CA GLN A 51 9.84 9.01 -15.35
C GLN A 51 8.79 8.34 -16.26
N PRO A 52 8.13 9.09 -17.15
CA PRO A 52 7.22 8.51 -18.12
C PRO A 52 7.93 7.44 -18.95
N ALA A 53 7.34 6.26 -19.04
CA ALA A 53 7.85 5.18 -19.89
C ALA A 53 6.74 4.74 -20.84
N ALA A 54 7.09 4.59 -22.13
CA ALA A 54 6.14 4.21 -23.17
C ALA A 54 5.33 2.94 -22.84
N GLY A 55 5.94 1.98 -22.13
CA GLY A 55 5.26 0.73 -21.77
C GLY A 55 4.16 0.86 -20.71
N SER A 56 4.14 1.92 -19.89
CA SER A 56 3.09 2.13 -18.88
C SER A 56 1.78 2.59 -19.52
N LEU A 57 1.87 3.43 -20.56
CA LEU A 57 0.72 3.86 -21.37
C LEU A 57 0.10 2.68 -22.11
N ASP A 58 0.92 1.86 -22.77
CA ASP A 58 0.44 0.65 -23.46
C ASP A 58 -0.22 -0.34 -22.48
N ALA A 59 0.33 -0.48 -21.27
CA ALA A 59 -0.26 -1.32 -20.23
C ALA A 59 -1.62 -0.78 -19.77
N ALA A 60 -1.74 0.53 -19.52
CA ALA A 60 -3.00 1.17 -19.13
C ALA A 60 -4.07 1.05 -20.23
N LEU A 61 -3.69 1.23 -21.50
CA LEU A 61 -4.60 1.04 -22.63
C LEU A 61 -5.04 -0.43 -22.75
N SER A 62 -4.11 -1.37 -22.60
CA SER A 62 -4.43 -2.81 -22.64
C SER A 62 -5.34 -3.26 -21.49
N GLU A 63 -5.30 -2.58 -20.33
CA GLU A 63 -6.20 -2.87 -19.21
C GLU A 63 -7.66 -2.64 -19.61
N PHE A 64 -7.95 -1.57 -20.35
CA PHE A 64 -9.30 -1.27 -20.85
C PHE A 64 -9.73 -2.20 -22.00
N ASP A 65 -8.80 -2.73 -22.78
CA ASP A 65 -9.09 -3.72 -23.82
C ASP A 65 -9.46 -5.10 -23.24
N ILE A 66 -8.92 -5.43 -22.05
CA ILE A 66 -9.10 -6.74 -21.41
C ILE A 66 -10.25 -6.73 -20.39
N TYR A 67 -10.43 -5.64 -19.66
CA TYR A 67 -11.40 -5.54 -18.56
C TYR A 67 -12.38 -4.38 -18.76
N SER A 68 -13.67 -4.65 -18.55
CA SER A 68 -14.68 -3.59 -18.53
C SER A 68 -14.53 -2.69 -17.30
N CYS A 69 -14.89 -1.42 -17.40
CA CYS A 69 -14.92 -0.49 -16.25
C CYS A 69 -15.69 -1.04 -15.05
N SER A 70 -16.72 -1.86 -15.28
CA SER A 70 -17.51 -2.50 -14.22
C SER A 70 -16.74 -3.58 -13.45
N GLN A 71 -15.85 -4.31 -14.13
CA GLN A 71 -14.98 -5.31 -13.52
C GLN A 71 -13.87 -4.62 -12.73
N THR A 72 -13.24 -3.60 -13.33
CA THR A 72 -12.23 -2.77 -12.67
C THR A 72 -12.79 -2.13 -11.39
N ALA A 73 -14.00 -1.58 -11.43
CA ALA A 73 -14.66 -1.01 -10.26
C ALA A 73 -14.98 -2.04 -9.17
N LYS A 74 -15.29 -3.30 -9.52
CA LYS A 74 -15.54 -4.37 -8.54
C LYS A 74 -14.27 -4.77 -7.81
N CYS A 75 -13.14 -4.86 -8.51
CA CYS A 75 -11.84 -5.23 -7.94
C CYS A 75 -11.29 -4.16 -6.98
N ARG A 76 -11.71 -2.89 -7.15
CA ARG A 76 -11.28 -1.75 -6.32
C ARG A 76 -12.17 -1.49 -5.10
N LYS A 77 -13.20 -2.31 -4.85
CA LYS A 77 -14.05 -2.13 -3.65
C LYS A 77 -13.24 -2.44 -2.39
N PRO A 78 -13.51 -1.75 -1.26
CA PRO A 78 -12.92 -2.10 0.02
C PRO A 78 -13.12 -3.58 0.33
N PHE A 79 -12.05 -4.22 0.76
CA PHE A 79 -11.91 -5.63 1.10
C PHE A 79 -12.25 -6.60 -0.05
N ALA A 80 -12.29 -6.15 -1.31
CA ALA A 80 -12.62 -7.01 -2.46
C ALA A 80 -11.66 -8.19 -2.63
N LEU A 81 -10.39 -7.99 -2.27
CA LEU A 81 -9.36 -9.03 -2.32
C LEU A 81 -9.16 -9.74 -0.97
N SER A 82 -9.85 -9.33 0.09
CA SER A 82 -9.71 -9.96 1.40
C SER A 82 -10.34 -11.35 1.41
N PRO A 83 -9.65 -12.38 1.93
CA PRO A 83 -10.24 -13.71 2.13
C PRO A 83 -11.26 -13.75 3.28
N VAL A 84 -11.27 -12.73 4.14
CA VAL A 84 -12.16 -12.61 5.31
C VAL A 84 -13.03 -11.36 5.17
N ALA A 85 -14.31 -11.49 5.53
CA ALA A 85 -15.23 -10.36 5.53
C ALA A 85 -14.87 -9.35 6.63
N HIS A 86 -14.85 -8.07 6.28
CA HIS A 86 -14.63 -6.97 7.22
C HIS A 86 -15.78 -5.97 7.08
N VAL A 87 -16.27 -5.45 8.21
CA VAL A 87 -17.13 -4.27 8.24
C VAL A 87 -16.29 -3.10 8.74
N PRO A 88 -15.91 -2.15 7.87
CA PRO A 88 -15.06 -1.02 8.28
C PRO A 88 -15.75 -0.26 9.43
N LEU A 89 -14.99 0.19 10.42
CA LEU A 89 -15.46 1.18 11.38
C LEU A 89 -15.97 2.44 10.65
N ALA A 90 -16.99 3.09 11.22
CA ALA A 90 -17.81 4.08 10.55
C ALA A 90 -17.07 5.32 9.99
N ARG A 91 -15.79 5.57 10.35
CA ARG A 91 -15.03 6.70 9.82
C ARG A 91 -13.51 6.65 10.09
N PRO A 92 -12.66 6.97 9.09
CA PRO A 92 -11.25 7.33 9.31
C PRO A 92 -11.13 8.63 10.14
N SER A 93 -10.23 8.69 11.13
CA SER A 93 -10.15 9.83 12.06
C SER A 93 -9.66 11.14 11.43
N HIS A 94 -8.99 11.10 10.26
CA HIS A 94 -8.42 12.27 9.58
C HIS A 94 -9.39 12.97 8.61
N ARG A 95 -10.62 12.46 8.43
CA ARG A 95 -11.65 13.09 7.60
C ARG A 95 -12.82 13.59 8.45
N SER A 96 -12.95 14.90 8.61
CA SER A 96 -14.21 15.56 8.98
C SER A 96 -15.24 15.40 7.85
N SER A 97 -16.54 15.48 8.17
CA SER A 97 -17.62 15.41 7.17
C SER A 97 -17.42 16.39 6.00
N TRP A 98 -16.81 17.54 6.26
CA TRP A 98 -16.55 18.59 5.26
C TRP A 98 -15.32 18.31 4.40
N THR A 99 -14.28 17.69 4.95
CA THR A 99 -13.06 17.38 4.20
C THR A 99 -13.21 16.19 3.27
N SER A 100 -14.09 15.23 3.61
CA SER A 100 -14.49 14.14 2.71
C SER A 100 -15.15 14.62 1.43
N PHE A 101 -15.92 15.72 1.46
CA PHE A 101 -16.63 16.23 0.28
C PHE A 101 -15.71 16.94 -0.72
N PHE A 102 -14.55 17.42 -0.26
CA PHE A 102 -13.57 18.13 -1.09
C PHE A 102 -12.31 17.30 -1.36
N GLY A 103 -12.25 16.05 -0.89
CA GLY A 103 -11.08 15.17 -1.01
C GLY A 103 -9.81 15.72 -0.35
N ILE A 104 -9.96 16.60 0.64
CA ILE A 104 -8.83 17.23 1.34
C ILE A 104 -8.58 16.47 2.63
N GLY A 105 -7.55 15.64 2.70
CA GLY A 105 -7.08 15.11 3.98
C GLY A 105 -6.20 16.14 4.71
N TYR A 106 -6.23 16.14 6.04
CA TYR A 106 -5.21 16.83 6.83
C TYR A 106 -4.86 16.00 8.05
N ASP A 107 -3.57 15.79 8.28
CA ASP A 107 -3.04 15.25 9.53
C ASP A 107 -1.98 16.19 10.09
N GLN A 108 -1.90 16.31 11.41
CA GLN A 108 -0.98 17.24 12.07
C GLN A 108 0.49 16.96 11.74
N GLN A 109 0.85 15.70 11.48
CA GLN A 109 2.21 15.28 11.16
C GLN A 109 2.45 15.13 9.66
N LEU A 110 1.44 14.70 8.89
CA LEU A 110 1.58 14.50 7.43
C LEU A 110 1.28 15.77 6.61
N GLY A 111 0.61 16.76 7.19
CA GLY A 111 0.19 17.97 6.51
C GLY A 111 -1.06 17.77 5.65
N ALA A 112 -1.17 18.55 4.57
CA ALA A 112 -2.29 18.45 3.63
C ALA A 112 -2.12 17.23 2.70
N LEU A 113 -3.21 16.51 2.47
CA LEU A 113 -3.26 15.28 1.71
C LEU A 113 -4.36 15.35 0.64
N THR A 114 -4.16 14.68 -0.48
CA THR A 114 -5.14 14.53 -1.57
C THR A 114 -5.23 13.08 -2.02
N ASP A 115 -6.19 12.78 -2.89
CA ASP A 115 -6.33 11.43 -3.43
C ASP A 115 -5.06 10.99 -4.19
N PHE A 116 -4.76 9.71 -4.12
CA PHE A 116 -3.62 9.10 -4.76
C PHE A 116 -4.09 7.96 -5.65
N GLU A 117 -3.72 8.00 -6.93
CA GLU A 117 -4.20 7.06 -7.95
C GLU A 117 -3.83 5.61 -7.62
N GLN A 118 -2.62 5.41 -7.09
CA GLN A 118 -2.09 4.11 -6.69
C GLN A 118 -2.88 3.50 -5.51
N SER A 119 -3.57 4.30 -4.68
CA SER A 119 -4.35 3.78 -3.55
C SER A 119 -5.46 2.81 -3.98
N ALA A 120 -5.99 2.96 -5.20
CA ALA A 120 -6.99 2.05 -5.74
C ALA A 120 -6.43 0.62 -5.97
N ILE A 121 -5.12 0.49 -6.03
CA ILE A 121 -4.37 -0.75 -6.25
C ILE A 121 -3.87 -1.30 -4.91
N ASP A 122 -3.30 -0.43 -4.08
CA ASP A 122 -2.61 -0.83 -2.85
C ASP A 122 -3.58 -1.12 -1.70
N VAL A 123 -4.70 -0.40 -1.60
CA VAL A 123 -5.68 -0.62 -0.52
C VAL A 123 -6.23 -2.04 -0.53
N PRO A 124 -6.77 -2.58 -1.64
CA PRO A 124 -7.23 -3.96 -1.69
C PRO A 124 -6.14 -4.98 -1.39
N LEU A 125 -4.88 -4.70 -1.76
CA LEU A 125 -3.75 -5.58 -1.46
C LEU A 125 -3.44 -5.62 0.04
N VAL A 126 -3.37 -4.47 0.69
CA VAL A 126 -3.15 -4.37 2.15
C VAL A 126 -4.30 -5.02 2.92
N GLU A 127 -5.54 -4.80 2.50
CA GLU A 127 -6.71 -5.46 3.08
C GLU A 127 -6.68 -6.98 2.88
N ARG A 128 -6.12 -7.46 1.76
CA ARG A 128 -5.84 -8.88 1.57
C ARG A 128 -4.77 -9.39 2.53
N SER A 129 -3.68 -8.64 2.73
CA SER A 129 -2.64 -8.97 3.72
C SER A 129 -3.21 -9.08 5.12
N TRP A 130 -4.09 -8.14 5.51
CA TRP A 130 -4.86 -8.19 6.75
C TRP A 130 -5.62 -9.52 6.86
N GLY A 131 -6.47 -9.84 5.88
CA GLY A 131 -7.31 -11.04 5.95
C GLY A 131 -6.54 -12.36 5.86
N LEU A 132 -5.39 -12.39 5.18
CA LEU A 132 -4.54 -13.57 5.14
C LEU A 132 -3.89 -13.81 6.51
N LEU A 133 -3.33 -12.78 7.13
CA LEU A 133 -2.53 -12.93 8.33
C LEU A 133 -3.41 -13.09 9.57
N ASP A 134 -3.52 -14.35 10.03
CA ASP A 134 -4.23 -14.75 11.26
C ASP A 134 -5.73 -14.36 11.22
N ASP A 135 -6.37 -14.50 10.06
CA ASP A 135 -7.77 -14.10 9.81
C ASP A 135 -8.07 -12.66 10.27
N GLY A 136 -7.12 -11.74 10.06
CA GLY A 136 -7.20 -10.35 10.49
C GLY A 136 -6.73 -10.08 11.92
N GLN A 137 -6.52 -11.11 12.76
CA GLN A 137 -6.06 -10.95 14.15
C GLN A 137 -4.60 -10.50 14.23
N PHE A 138 -3.79 -10.72 13.20
CA PHE A 138 -2.40 -10.26 13.19
C PHE A 138 -2.32 -8.74 13.26
N TYR A 139 -3.16 -8.08 12.47
CA TYR A 139 -3.25 -6.62 12.42
C TYR A 139 -4.21 -6.10 13.48
N GLY A 140 -5.33 -6.79 13.70
CA GLY A 140 -6.40 -6.40 14.61
C GLY A 140 -7.77 -6.39 13.92
N PRO A 141 -8.85 -6.70 14.66
CA PRO A 141 -10.20 -6.84 14.09
C PRO A 141 -10.83 -5.51 13.65
N ASN A 142 -10.27 -4.39 14.08
CA ASN A 142 -10.76 -3.04 13.80
C ASN A 142 -9.95 -2.32 12.71
N PHE A 143 -9.04 -3.02 12.06
CA PHE A 143 -8.04 -2.46 11.15
C PHE A 143 -8.67 -1.73 9.95
N GLN A 144 -8.12 -0.55 9.65
CA GLN A 144 -8.46 0.21 8.44
C GLN A 144 -7.19 0.75 7.81
N TYR A 145 -7.18 0.82 6.48
CA TYR A 145 -6.06 1.38 5.74
C TYR A 145 -6.54 2.46 4.78
N GLU A 146 -5.79 3.56 4.74
CA GLU A 146 -5.97 4.61 3.75
C GLU A 146 -4.60 5.12 3.30
N GLU A 147 -4.49 5.37 2.01
CA GLU A 147 -3.28 5.90 1.39
C GLU A 147 -3.64 7.15 0.58
N LEU A 148 -2.87 8.21 0.77
CA LEU A 148 -3.08 9.53 0.17
C LEU A 148 -1.75 10.14 -0.28
N LYS A 149 -1.82 11.16 -1.13
CA LYS A 149 -0.65 11.89 -1.61
C LYS A 149 -0.42 13.15 -0.77
N PRO A 150 0.78 13.38 -0.22
CA PRO A 150 1.09 14.63 0.46
C PRO A 150 1.20 15.78 -0.53
N VAL A 151 0.69 16.95 -0.13
CA VAL A 151 0.71 18.17 -0.93
C VAL A 151 1.05 19.39 -0.07
N ALA A 152 1.57 20.43 -0.72
CA ALA A 152 2.08 21.61 -0.01
C ALA A 152 1.00 22.45 0.71
N SER A 153 -0.28 22.30 0.37
CA SER A 153 -1.37 23.10 0.95
C SER A 153 -2.75 22.47 0.74
N SER A 154 -3.75 22.91 1.51
CA SER A 154 -5.15 22.52 1.32
C SER A 154 -5.72 22.94 -0.04
N TRP A 155 -5.22 24.03 -0.63
CA TRP A 155 -5.61 24.43 -1.99
C TRP A 155 -5.08 23.46 -3.03
N ALA A 156 -3.81 23.05 -2.91
CA ALA A 156 -3.24 22.01 -3.77
C ALA A 156 -3.97 20.68 -3.59
N ALA A 157 -4.43 20.38 -2.37
CA ALA A 157 -5.23 19.19 -2.09
C ALA A 157 -6.58 19.21 -2.81
N PHE A 158 -7.26 20.35 -2.77
CA PHE A 158 -8.52 20.55 -3.47
C PHE A 158 -8.36 20.40 -4.99
N THR A 159 -7.34 21.04 -5.59
CA THR A 159 -7.07 20.91 -7.03
C THR A 159 -6.70 19.50 -7.43
N GLY A 160 -5.93 18.79 -6.61
CA GLY A 160 -5.58 17.38 -6.82
C GLY A 160 -6.81 16.48 -6.81
N HIS A 161 -7.74 16.70 -5.87
CA HIS A 161 -9.00 15.95 -5.82
C HIS A 161 -9.85 16.18 -7.07
N LEU A 162 -9.98 17.43 -7.52
CA LEU A 162 -10.72 17.75 -8.76
C LEU A 162 -10.11 17.06 -9.99
N GLN A 163 -8.78 16.93 -10.05
CA GLN A 163 -8.09 16.20 -11.11
C GLN A 163 -8.39 14.70 -11.04
N ALA A 164 -8.34 14.11 -9.84
CA ALA A 164 -8.58 12.67 -9.64
C ALA A 164 -10.01 12.22 -10.01
N ILE A 165 -11.02 13.10 -9.85
CA ILE A 165 -12.41 12.79 -10.19
C ILE A 165 -12.81 13.21 -11.60
N ALA A 166 -11.95 13.95 -12.32
CA ALA A 166 -12.23 14.31 -13.71
C ALA A 166 -12.15 13.07 -14.60
N PRO A 167 -13.03 12.91 -15.61
CA PRO A 167 -12.87 11.84 -16.60
C PRO A 167 -11.51 12.04 -17.27
N THR A 168 -10.66 11.02 -17.19
CA THR A 168 -9.26 11.02 -17.63
C THR A 168 -9.13 11.69 -19.00
N ALA A 169 -8.74 12.96 -19.01
CA ALA A 169 -8.07 13.52 -20.17
C ALA A 169 -6.76 12.74 -20.28
N GLU A 170 -6.42 12.33 -21.51
CA GLU A 170 -5.16 11.70 -21.87
C GLU A 170 -4.02 12.22 -20.98
N GLU A 171 -3.27 11.28 -20.40
CA GLU A 171 -2.09 11.56 -19.59
C GLU A 171 -1.24 12.58 -20.33
N ASN A 172 -1.29 13.85 -19.92
CA ASN A 172 -0.59 14.90 -20.63
C ASN A 172 0.92 14.62 -20.46
N PRO A 173 1.66 14.36 -21.56
CA PRO A 173 3.09 14.06 -21.50
C PRO A 173 3.93 15.25 -20.98
N ASP A 174 3.29 16.41 -20.78
CA ASP A 174 3.86 17.63 -20.20
C ASP A 174 3.88 17.65 -18.66
N THR A 175 3.51 16.55 -17.98
CA THR A 175 3.85 16.41 -16.54
C THR A 175 5.36 16.37 -16.42
N GLN A 176 5.94 17.48 -15.95
CA GLN A 176 7.38 17.68 -15.79
C GLN A 176 8.04 16.41 -15.26
N SER A 177 8.79 15.73 -16.13
CA SER A 177 9.56 14.55 -15.77
C SER A 177 10.40 14.89 -14.54
N SER A 178 10.24 14.14 -13.45
CA SER A 178 11.13 14.31 -12.31
C SER A 178 12.57 14.03 -12.77
N LYS A 179 13.50 14.94 -12.48
CA LYS A 179 14.94 14.75 -12.76
C LYS A 179 15.53 13.55 -11.98
N SER A 180 14.82 13.09 -10.95
CA SER A 180 15.19 11.96 -10.11
C SER A 180 13.96 11.14 -9.72
N GLU A 181 14.01 9.83 -9.95
CA GLU A 181 12.96 8.90 -9.53
C GLU A 181 13.09 8.55 -8.05
N PHE A 182 11.95 8.43 -7.37
CA PHE A 182 11.91 8.03 -5.96
C PHE A 182 10.53 7.52 -5.54
N TYR A 183 10.53 6.74 -4.46
CA TYR A 183 9.36 6.42 -3.65
C TYR A 183 9.59 6.92 -2.23
N ARG A 184 8.59 7.59 -1.66
CA ARG A 184 8.61 8.05 -0.26
C ARG A 184 7.25 7.79 0.36
N ASN A 185 7.27 7.24 1.56
CA ASN A 185 6.07 7.03 2.34
C ASN A 185 6.33 7.40 3.80
N THR A 186 5.35 8.09 4.42
CA THR A 186 5.24 8.21 5.87
C THR A 186 3.87 7.70 6.27
N ALA A 187 3.85 6.61 7.04
CA ALA A 187 2.65 5.96 7.51
C ALA A 187 2.49 6.17 9.02
N ILE A 188 1.25 6.39 9.44
CA ILE A 188 0.89 6.60 10.84
C ILE A 188 -0.16 5.56 11.21
N ALA A 189 0.21 4.68 12.13
CA ALA A 189 -0.69 3.72 12.74
C ALA A 189 -1.28 4.28 14.03
N ILE A 190 -2.59 4.10 14.20
CA ILE A 190 -3.31 4.31 15.46
C ILE A 190 -3.47 2.94 16.11
N VAL A 191 -2.98 2.81 17.34
CA VAL A 191 -3.11 1.61 18.15
C VAL A 191 -4.57 1.48 18.63
N ASP A 192 -5.10 0.26 18.65
CA ASP A 192 -6.46 -0.06 19.09
C ASP A 192 -6.55 -0.17 20.61
N THR A 193 -6.19 0.91 21.29
CA THR A 193 -6.31 1.11 22.74
C THR A 193 -7.10 2.40 23.01
N PRO A 194 -7.65 2.58 24.22
CA PRO A 194 -8.36 3.82 24.58
C PRO A 194 -7.52 5.09 24.40
N ASP A 195 -6.20 4.98 24.55
CA ASP A 195 -5.27 6.11 24.44
C ASP A 195 -4.92 6.47 23.00
N HIS A 196 -5.29 5.63 22.02
CA HIS A 196 -5.05 5.85 20.59
C HIS A 196 -3.62 6.29 20.26
N GLN A 197 -2.63 5.63 20.88
CA GLN A 197 -1.22 5.90 20.65
C GLN A 197 -0.90 5.85 19.14
N ARG A 198 -0.04 6.75 18.69
CA ARG A 198 0.42 6.82 17.30
C ARG A 198 1.81 6.20 17.18
N VAL A 199 1.98 5.34 16.18
CA VAL A 199 3.28 4.77 15.78
C VAL A 199 3.55 5.20 14.35
N VAL A 200 4.77 5.66 14.06
CA VAL A 200 5.11 6.18 12.75
C VAL A 200 6.09 5.24 12.07
N ALA A 201 5.84 4.93 10.81
CA ALA A 201 6.81 4.27 9.95
C ALA A 201 7.12 5.14 8.74
N LYS A 202 8.34 5.02 8.24
CA LYS A 202 8.74 5.59 6.95
C LYS A 202 9.31 4.50 6.09
N SER A 203 9.00 4.56 4.80
CA SER A 203 9.67 3.74 3.81
C SER A 203 10.04 4.58 2.60
N GLY A 204 11.04 4.12 1.84
CA GLY A 204 11.49 4.88 0.70
C GLY A 204 12.61 4.26 -0.08
N PHE A 205 12.76 4.73 -1.31
CA PHE A 205 13.82 4.35 -2.23
C PHE A 205 14.14 5.54 -3.12
N ASP A 206 15.41 5.87 -3.27
CA ASP A 206 15.87 6.88 -4.23
C ASP A 206 16.57 6.14 -5.37
N GLY A 207 16.09 6.35 -6.60
CA GLY A 207 16.58 5.63 -7.77
C GLY A 207 15.45 5.18 -8.68
N SER A 208 15.81 4.47 -9.74
CA SER A 208 14.83 4.05 -10.74
C SER A 208 13.74 3.14 -10.13
N ILE A 209 12.48 3.46 -10.37
CA ILE A 209 11.33 2.69 -9.91
C ILE A 209 11.27 1.32 -10.61
N TYR A 210 11.78 1.23 -11.85
CA TYR A 210 11.99 -0.05 -12.53
C TYR A 210 13.05 -0.90 -11.84
N LEU A 211 14.15 -0.29 -11.40
CA LEU A 211 15.15 -0.98 -10.59
C LEU A 211 14.55 -1.46 -9.27
N LEU A 212 13.74 -0.64 -8.59
CA LEU A 212 13.03 -1.05 -7.38
C LEU A 212 12.13 -2.26 -7.63
N THR A 213 11.42 -2.30 -8.75
CA THR A 213 10.62 -3.49 -9.13
C THR A 213 11.50 -4.73 -9.29
N GLY A 214 12.64 -4.63 -9.96
CA GLY A 214 13.59 -5.73 -10.09
C GLY A 214 14.13 -6.21 -8.74
N ILE A 215 14.44 -5.27 -7.85
CA ILE A 215 14.87 -5.55 -6.46
C ILE A 215 13.77 -6.30 -5.71
N CYS A 216 12.53 -5.82 -5.72
CA CYS A 216 11.41 -6.48 -5.07
C CYS A 216 11.22 -7.92 -5.55
N LEU A 217 11.23 -8.15 -6.87
CA LEU A 217 11.08 -9.49 -7.44
C LEU A 217 12.23 -10.43 -7.02
N ALA A 218 13.47 -9.96 -7.14
CA ALA A 218 14.64 -10.74 -6.80
C ALA A 218 14.68 -11.11 -5.31
N GLU A 219 14.43 -10.13 -4.44
CA GLU A 219 14.47 -10.32 -2.99
C GLU A 219 13.28 -11.14 -2.48
N ALA A 220 12.11 -11.05 -3.12
CA ALA A 220 10.98 -11.93 -2.82
C ALA A 220 11.30 -13.39 -3.18
N ALA A 221 11.88 -13.63 -4.36
CA ALA A 221 12.31 -14.96 -4.77
C ALA A 221 13.38 -15.54 -3.84
N LEU A 222 14.37 -14.71 -3.44
CA LEU A 222 15.39 -15.13 -2.48
C LEU A 222 14.80 -15.39 -1.09
N THR A 223 13.76 -14.68 -0.67
CA THR A 223 13.05 -14.94 0.58
C THR A 223 12.34 -16.30 0.53
N LEU A 224 11.66 -16.61 -0.57
CA LEU A 224 11.00 -17.91 -0.72
C LEU A 224 11.99 -19.08 -0.79
N LEU A 225 13.12 -18.90 -1.50
CA LEU A 225 14.11 -19.97 -1.72
C LEU A 225 15.10 -20.15 -0.56
N ARG A 226 15.37 -19.09 0.22
CA ARG A 226 16.45 -19.05 1.22
C ARG A 226 16.04 -18.46 2.57
N GLY A 227 14.83 -17.94 2.72
CA GLY A 227 14.39 -17.11 3.85
C GLY A 227 13.87 -17.85 5.07
N GLY A 228 14.11 -19.16 5.21
CA GLY A 228 13.59 -19.94 6.33
C GLY A 228 12.06 -19.99 6.33
N GLU A 229 11.47 -20.07 7.54
CA GLU A 229 10.01 -20.12 7.70
C GLU A 229 9.40 -18.71 7.64
N THR A 230 8.44 -18.50 6.74
CA THR A 230 7.65 -17.27 6.57
C THR A 230 6.16 -17.58 6.70
N HIS A 231 5.29 -16.57 6.75
CA HIS A 231 3.84 -16.83 6.65
C HIS A 231 3.51 -17.50 5.31
N ALA A 232 4.19 -17.10 4.23
CA ALA A 232 4.02 -17.68 2.91
C ALA A 232 4.32 -19.19 2.87
N SER A 233 5.40 -19.64 3.51
CA SER A 233 5.71 -21.06 3.59
C SER A 233 4.70 -21.83 4.47
N LYS A 234 4.16 -21.20 5.52
CA LYS A 234 3.12 -21.79 6.38
C LYS A 234 1.79 -21.99 5.65
N PHE A 235 1.44 -21.10 4.72
CA PHE A 235 0.27 -21.29 3.86
C PHE A 235 0.39 -22.51 2.95
N GLY A 236 1.61 -22.89 2.58
CA GLY A 236 1.87 -24.06 1.74
C GLY A 236 1.30 -23.93 0.32
N GLY A 237 1.08 -22.71 -0.18
CA GLY A 237 0.59 -22.43 -1.54
C GLY A 237 -0.66 -21.55 -1.60
N GLY A 238 -0.91 -20.95 -2.75
CA GLY A 238 -2.04 -20.05 -3.02
C GLY A 238 -1.63 -18.67 -3.52
N PHE A 239 -2.63 -17.79 -3.62
CA PHE A 239 -2.43 -16.38 -3.96
C PHE A 239 -2.19 -15.59 -2.67
N LEU A 240 -0.98 -15.13 -2.45
CA LEU A 240 -0.56 -14.45 -1.22
C LEU A 240 -0.22 -12.99 -1.49
N THR A 241 0.30 -12.29 -0.47
CA THR A 241 0.73 -10.89 -0.57
C THR A 241 2.17 -10.73 -0.11
N SER A 242 2.78 -9.59 -0.38
CA SER A 242 4.18 -9.35 -0.03
C SER A 242 4.39 -9.37 1.49
N ALA A 243 3.40 -8.93 2.27
CA ALA A 243 3.37 -9.04 3.73
C ALA A 243 3.55 -10.48 4.24
N THR A 244 3.13 -11.50 3.47
CA THR A 244 3.32 -12.90 3.89
C THR A 244 4.77 -13.37 3.88
N LEU A 245 5.67 -12.63 3.22
CA LEU A 245 7.12 -12.87 3.28
C LEU A 245 7.74 -12.30 4.56
N GLY A 246 7.03 -11.39 5.23
CA GLY A 246 7.31 -10.89 6.57
C GLY A 246 8.67 -10.20 6.75
N THR A 247 9.14 -10.20 7.99
CA THR A 247 10.37 -9.50 8.40
C THR A 247 11.60 -9.93 7.60
N ALA A 248 11.73 -11.21 7.23
CA ALA A 248 12.86 -11.70 6.44
C ALA A 248 12.99 -10.97 5.09
N TYR A 249 11.86 -10.64 4.46
CA TYR A 249 11.85 -9.88 3.21
C TYR A 249 12.17 -8.40 3.42
N ILE A 250 11.65 -7.80 4.49
CA ILE A 250 11.99 -6.42 4.86
C ILE A 250 13.50 -6.26 5.09
N GLU A 251 14.12 -7.18 5.83
CA GLU A 251 15.58 -7.14 6.08
C GLU A 251 16.39 -7.29 4.80
N ARG A 252 15.94 -8.15 3.87
CA ARG A 252 16.55 -8.28 2.56
C ARG A 252 16.50 -6.98 1.75
N LEU A 253 15.35 -6.33 1.72
CA LEU A 253 15.16 -5.05 1.05
C LEU A 253 16.00 -3.93 1.68
N ARG A 254 16.10 -3.90 3.02
CA ARG A 254 16.99 -2.99 3.76
C ARG A 254 18.45 -3.14 3.34
N ASN A 255 18.93 -4.37 3.20
CA ASN A 255 20.31 -4.67 2.80
C ASN A 255 20.68 -4.19 1.39
N VAL A 256 19.68 -3.93 0.54
CA VAL A 256 19.89 -3.46 -0.84
C VAL A 256 19.40 -2.02 -1.06
N GLY A 257 19.20 -1.27 0.04
CA GLY A 257 18.98 0.17 0.00
C GLY A 257 17.52 0.63 -0.01
N VAL A 258 16.56 -0.28 0.16
CA VAL A 258 15.15 0.11 0.38
C VAL A 258 14.96 0.39 1.87
N ARG A 259 14.51 1.60 2.21
CA ARG A 259 14.34 2.03 3.60
C ARG A 259 13.00 1.57 4.12
N PHE A 260 13.02 1.09 5.37
CA PHE A 260 11.85 0.83 6.19
C PHE A 260 12.28 1.14 7.62
N ASP A 261 11.66 2.11 8.28
CA ASP A 261 12.05 2.60 9.60
C ASP A 261 10.78 2.81 10.45
N ILE A 262 10.85 2.50 11.75
CA ILE A 262 9.79 2.78 12.73
C ILE A 262 10.33 3.80 13.74
N TYR A 263 9.47 4.72 14.18
CA TYR A 263 9.75 5.79 15.12
C TYR A 263 8.72 5.86 16.25
#